data_AF-A0A9D5D8I7-F1
#
_entry.id   AF-A0A9D5D8I7-F1
#
_cell.length_a   1.000
_cell.length_b   1.000
_cell.length_c   1.000
_cell.angle_alpha   90.00
_cell.angle_beta   90.00
_cell.angle_gamma   90.00
#
_symmetry.space_group_name_H-M   'P 1'
#
loop_
_entity.id
_entity.type
_entity.pdbx_description
1 polymer ?
#
loop_
_entity_poly.entity_id
_entity_poly.type
_entity_poly.pdbx_seq_one_letter_code
_entity_poly.pdbx_strand_id
1 'polypeptide(L)'
;MAVALSVWNLITLLILFIAVAHFGSALQETSPAPPPVVSRIAFGSCSHQSYPQPIWDAVIDFDPQLFIHLGDNIYGDNKRPFRMFGKERTIGPWKNVPRFYPSSEQEMEKKYEIAKQVPGYSRLRKKAQIIGTWDDHDYGLNDAGKEFSGKISSQRLLLDFLDEDEDSPRRKQAGVYASYLFGPKGKQIKVILLDTRYHRDPMGSDGSILGDSQWVWLEKELKGPGSELTIIASSIQVVSNLSATTGPLFGMESWGRFPNERKRLFRLITDTKRNGVLFISGDVHFGEITRYDCGSEYSLYDITSSGLTQAVEAAVPPPFAFVVRFLAWLTPSTMRVYGPKCRYRSCTYGQPNFGAIEIQWDATPQIVKVGVRDTTGAPVAGVDILFSDLQHRSTGQAFDKEKVKQQHCTLETDLPWIVRRRLAFFCFGAVAALFVGLVLLIYMLVRISKKLVRKFKID
;
A
#
# COMPACT_ATOMS: atom_id res chain seq x y z
N MET A 1 18.46 22.16 -84.74
CA MET A 1 18.70 21.03 -83.82
C MET A 1 17.82 21.22 -82.59
N ALA A 2 16.54 20.88 -82.66
CA ALA A 2 15.65 20.83 -81.52
C ALA A 2 14.39 20.10 -81.96
N VAL A 3 14.32 18.79 -81.78
CA VAL A 3 13.13 17.93 -81.53
C VAL A 3 13.66 16.49 -81.50
N ALA A 4 14.26 16.06 -80.39
CA ALA A 4 14.56 14.64 -80.15
C ALA A 4 14.71 14.27 -78.66
N LEU A 5 14.36 15.18 -77.73
CA LEU A 5 14.58 15.01 -76.28
C LEU A 5 13.27 14.86 -75.47
N SER A 6 12.10 14.85 -76.09
CA SER A 6 10.82 14.95 -75.36
C SER A 6 10.07 13.64 -75.14
N VAL A 7 10.41 12.53 -75.81
CA VAL A 7 9.62 11.28 -75.69
C VAL A 7 10.19 10.33 -74.64
N TRP A 8 11.53 10.22 -74.57
CA TRP A 8 12.17 9.32 -73.61
C TRP A 8 11.97 9.76 -72.17
N ASN A 9 12.09 11.05 -71.85
CA ASN A 9 11.87 11.58 -70.50
C ASN A 9 10.42 11.42 -70.00
N LEU A 10 9.43 11.50 -70.90
CA LEU A 10 8.03 11.28 -70.55
C LEU A 10 7.73 9.80 -70.24
N ILE A 11 8.37 8.87 -70.97
CA ILE A 11 8.23 7.44 -70.73
C ILE A 11 8.91 7.03 -69.42
N THR A 12 10.11 7.55 -69.10
CA THR A 12 10.76 7.29 -67.81
C THR A 12 9.98 7.87 -66.64
N LEU A 13 9.42 9.08 -66.77
CA LEU A 13 8.56 9.68 -65.73
C LEU A 13 7.26 8.88 -65.54
N LEU A 14 6.65 8.37 -66.61
CA LEU A 14 5.43 7.56 -66.52
C LEU A 14 5.70 6.19 -65.90
N ILE A 15 6.82 5.54 -66.23
CA ILE A 15 7.23 4.27 -65.62
C ILE A 15 7.56 4.45 -64.14
N LEU A 16 8.22 5.56 -63.76
CA LEU A 16 8.45 5.89 -62.35
C LEU A 16 7.13 6.15 -61.61
N PHE A 17 6.17 6.83 -62.24
CA PHE A 17 4.85 7.09 -61.65
C PHE A 17 4.02 5.82 -61.48
N ILE A 18 4.04 4.91 -62.46
CA ILE A 18 3.33 3.62 -62.37
C ILE A 18 4.02 2.70 -61.34
N ALA A 19 5.35 2.71 -61.25
CA ALA A 19 6.09 1.98 -60.22
C ALA A 19 5.78 2.52 -58.81
N VAL A 20 5.73 3.84 -58.62
CA VAL A 20 5.33 4.45 -57.33
C VAL A 20 3.84 4.19 -57.03
N ALA A 21 2.97 4.17 -58.04
CA ALA A 21 1.55 3.85 -57.86
C ALA A 21 1.28 2.36 -57.59
N HIS A 22 2.10 1.44 -58.11
CA HIS A 22 2.01 0.00 -57.81
C HIS A 22 2.71 -0.40 -56.50
N PHE A 23 3.73 0.33 -56.05
CA PHE A 23 4.35 0.14 -54.72
C PHE A 23 3.62 0.90 -53.60
N GLY A 24 2.74 1.85 -53.93
CA GLY A 24 1.95 2.63 -52.96
C GLY A 24 0.74 1.93 -52.34
N SER A 25 0.42 0.69 -52.74
CA SER A 25 -0.77 -0.04 -52.24
C SER A 25 -0.47 -1.17 -51.24
N ALA A 26 0.72 -1.23 -50.63
CA ALA A 26 1.10 -2.30 -49.71
C ALA A 26 1.69 -1.84 -48.37
N LEU A 27 1.34 -0.64 -47.91
CA LEU A 27 1.49 -0.25 -46.49
C LEU A 27 0.11 0.03 -45.93
N GLN A 28 -0.69 -1.02 -45.78
CA GLN A 28 -1.80 -0.97 -44.86
C GLN A 28 -1.17 -0.94 -43.47
N GLU A 29 -1.09 0.25 -42.87
CA GLU A 29 -0.80 0.40 -41.45
C GLU A 29 -1.79 -0.48 -40.70
N THR A 30 -1.36 -1.67 -40.29
CA THR A 30 -2.08 -2.47 -39.33
C THR A 30 -2.09 -1.64 -38.06
N SER A 31 -3.18 -0.89 -37.85
CA SER A 31 -3.41 -0.19 -36.58
C SER A 31 -3.13 -1.19 -35.47
N PRO A 32 -2.24 -0.87 -34.50
CA PRO A 32 -1.89 -1.81 -33.45
C PRO A 32 -3.17 -2.30 -32.77
N ALA A 33 -3.25 -3.60 -32.52
CA ALA A 33 -4.38 -4.19 -31.82
C ALA A 33 -4.63 -3.39 -30.53
N PRO A 34 -5.90 -3.08 -30.19
CA PRO A 34 -6.20 -2.29 -29.01
C PRO A 34 -5.60 -2.97 -27.77
N PRO A 35 -5.02 -2.20 -26.83
CA PRO A 35 -4.40 -2.77 -25.65
C PRO A 35 -5.39 -3.63 -24.87
N PRO A 36 -4.93 -4.74 -24.24
CA PRO A 36 -5.80 -5.66 -23.54
C PRO A 36 -6.52 -4.97 -22.37
N VAL A 37 -7.80 -5.27 -22.20
CA VAL A 37 -8.62 -4.76 -21.09
C VAL A 37 -8.17 -5.41 -19.79
N VAL A 38 -7.83 -4.61 -18.78
CA VAL A 38 -7.54 -5.07 -17.42
C VAL A 38 -8.83 -5.02 -16.59
N SER A 39 -9.13 -6.10 -15.88
CA SER A 39 -10.33 -6.25 -15.05
C SER A 39 -10.05 -6.88 -13.69
N ARG A 40 -8.93 -7.59 -13.51
CA ARG A 40 -8.53 -8.22 -12.25
C ARG A 40 -7.13 -7.78 -11.87
N ILE A 41 -7.01 -7.09 -10.73
CA ILE A 41 -5.75 -6.60 -10.17
C ILE A 41 -5.61 -7.16 -8.77
N ALA A 42 -4.46 -7.77 -8.47
CA ALA A 42 -4.08 -8.15 -7.12
C ALA A 42 -2.97 -7.22 -6.61
N PHE A 43 -2.85 -7.06 -5.30
CA PHE A 43 -1.80 -6.24 -4.71
C PHE A 43 -1.49 -6.65 -3.28
N GLY A 44 -0.36 -6.20 -2.75
CA GLY A 44 -0.03 -6.36 -1.33
C GLY A 44 1.38 -5.90 -0.98
N SER A 45 1.67 -5.92 0.32
CA SER A 45 2.99 -5.63 0.90
C SER A 45 3.40 -6.68 1.93
N CYS A 46 4.62 -6.56 2.46
CA CYS A 46 5.11 -7.30 3.63
C CYS A 46 5.30 -8.81 3.35
N SER A 47 6.07 -9.07 2.29
CA SER A 47 6.52 -10.37 1.81
C SER A 47 7.95 -10.68 2.28
N HIS A 48 8.05 -11.43 3.37
CA HIS A 48 9.31 -11.92 3.88
C HIS A 48 9.79 -13.11 3.06
N GLN A 49 10.83 -12.86 2.25
CA GLN A 49 11.43 -13.79 1.28
C GLN A 49 11.77 -15.17 1.86
N SER A 50 12.15 -15.24 3.14
CA SER A 50 12.54 -16.49 3.79
C SER A 50 11.39 -17.25 4.48
N TYR A 51 10.16 -16.72 4.46
CA TYR A 51 9.01 -17.36 5.12
C TYR A 51 8.16 -18.15 4.11
N PRO A 52 7.40 -19.17 4.55
CA PRO A 52 6.42 -19.82 3.69
C PRO A 52 5.39 -18.82 3.15
N GLN A 53 5.15 -18.86 1.84
CA GLN A 53 4.24 -17.92 1.16
C GLN A 53 3.13 -18.69 0.40
N PRO A 54 2.27 -19.47 1.10
CA PRO A 54 1.16 -20.19 0.45
C PRO A 54 0.13 -19.23 -0.16
N ILE A 55 0.16 -17.95 0.23
CA ILE A 55 -0.77 -16.93 -0.28
C ILE A 55 -0.71 -16.77 -1.80
N TRP A 56 0.43 -17.05 -2.43
CA TRP A 56 0.55 -16.95 -3.87
C TRP A 56 -0.37 -17.89 -4.63
N ASP A 57 -0.74 -19.03 -4.06
CA ASP A 57 -1.69 -19.94 -4.70
C ASP A 57 -3.06 -19.27 -4.82
N ALA A 58 -3.55 -18.65 -3.74
CA ALA A 58 -4.78 -17.87 -3.78
C ALA A 58 -4.70 -16.63 -4.69
N VAL A 59 -3.54 -15.97 -4.77
CA VAL A 59 -3.33 -14.85 -5.71
C VAL A 59 -3.37 -15.36 -7.16
N ILE A 60 -2.77 -16.51 -7.46
CA ILE A 60 -2.78 -17.10 -8.80
C ILE A 60 -4.20 -17.58 -9.17
N ASP A 61 -4.93 -18.18 -8.24
CA ASP A 61 -6.32 -18.62 -8.44
C ASP A 61 -7.27 -17.43 -8.63
N PHE A 62 -6.92 -16.28 -8.06
CA PHE A 62 -7.56 -15.01 -8.38
C PHE A 62 -7.24 -14.51 -9.80
N ASP A 63 -6.40 -15.19 -10.59
CA ASP A 63 -6.13 -14.93 -12.00
C ASP A 63 -5.96 -13.43 -12.36
N PRO A 64 -5.05 -12.72 -11.66
CA PRO A 64 -4.83 -11.30 -11.91
C PRO A 64 -4.08 -11.09 -13.22
N GLN A 65 -4.44 -10.03 -13.93
CA GLN A 65 -3.70 -9.56 -15.09
C GLN A 65 -2.52 -8.66 -14.67
N LEU A 66 -2.64 -8.06 -13.48
CA LEU A 66 -1.67 -7.16 -12.87
C LEU A 66 -1.52 -7.49 -11.39
N PHE A 67 -0.28 -7.61 -10.91
CA PHE A 67 0.06 -7.61 -9.50
C PHE A 67 0.86 -6.36 -9.15
N ILE A 68 0.43 -5.66 -8.10
CA ILE A 68 1.08 -4.42 -7.64
C ILE A 68 1.73 -4.67 -6.27
N HIS A 69 3.06 -4.62 -6.23
CA HIS A 69 3.82 -4.56 -4.99
C HIS A 69 3.70 -3.18 -4.35
N LEU A 70 3.33 -3.16 -3.07
CA LEU A 70 3.21 -1.94 -2.26
C LEU A 70 4.37 -1.78 -1.28
N GLY A 71 5.45 -2.54 -1.47
CA GLY A 71 6.65 -2.46 -0.64
C GLY A 71 6.73 -3.55 0.43
N ASP A 72 7.83 -3.55 1.17
CA ASP A 72 8.28 -4.71 1.95
C ASP A 72 8.25 -5.99 1.09
N ASN A 73 8.69 -5.85 -0.16
CA ASN A 73 8.87 -6.91 -1.14
C ASN A 73 9.94 -7.91 -0.67
N ILE A 74 10.87 -7.43 0.16
CA ILE A 74 11.81 -8.20 0.96
C ILE A 74 12.03 -7.53 2.32
N TYR A 75 12.47 -8.29 3.31
CA TYR A 75 12.98 -7.73 4.56
C TYR A 75 14.49 -7.50 4.42
N GLY A 76 14.85 -6.37 3.80
CA GLY A 76 16.20 -6.00 3.42
C GLY A 76 17.10 -5.64 4.60
N ASP A 77 16.58 -4.96 5.61
CA ASP A 77 17.34 -4.66 6.83
C ASP A 77 17.49 -5.87 7.76
N ASN A 78 18.29 -5.70 8.82
CA ASN A 78 18.59 -6.73 9.79
C ASN A 78 18.14 -6.32 11.19
N LYS A 79 17.61 -7.30 11.93
CA LYS A 79 17.05 -7.11 13.27
C LYS A 79 17.96 -7.71 14.33
N ARG A 80 18.35 -6.92 15.32
CA ARG A 80 19.12 -7.42 16.47
C ARG A 80 18.26 -8.31 17.37
N PRO A 81 18.80 -9.42 17.89
CA PRO A 81 18.07 -10.28 18.82
C PRO A 81 17.75 -9.53 20.11
N PHE A 82 16.59 -9.79 20.69
CA PHE A 82 16.19 -9.19 21.95
C PHE A 82 17.03 -9.75 23.09
N ARG A 83 17.80 -8.90 23.78
CA ARG A 83 18.61 -9.27 24.95
C ARG A 83 18.15 -8.47 26.16
N MET A 84 17.53 -9.13 27.15
CA MET A 84 17.01 -8.49 28.37
C MET A 84 18.10 -8.25 29.44
N PHE A 85 19.21 -8.98 29.39
CA PHE A 85 20.29 -8.93 30.41
C PHE A 85 21.71 -8.75 29.84
N GLY A 86 21.83 -8.32 28.58
CA GLY A 86 23.12 -8.04 27.93
C GLY A 86 23.59 -6.59 28.10
N LYS A 87 24.85 -6.31 27.72
CA LYS A 87 25.40 -4.94 27.63
C LYS A 87 24.71 -4.10 26.53
N GLU A 88 24.29 -4.75 25.45
CA GLU A 88 23.47 -4.14 24.39
C GLU A 88 21.99 -4.24 24.76
N ARG A 89 21.37 -3.10 25.08
CA ARG A 89 19.96 -3.00 25.48
C ARG A 89 19.15 -2.25 24.42
N THR A 90 18.04 -2.87 23.98
CA THR A 90 17.10 -2.28 23.01
C THR A 90 15.81 -1.76 23.68
N ILE A 91 15.66 -1.90 25.01
CA ILE A 91 14.50 -1.47 25.79
C ILE A 91 14.91 -0.75 27.09
N GLY A 92 14.07 0.16 27.57
CA GLY A 92 14.25 0.92 28.81
C GLY A 92 14.82 2.33 28.62
N PRO A 93 14.95 3.15 29.68
CA PRO A 93 15.40 4.55 29.61
C PRO A 93 16.87 4.72 29.20
N TRP A 94 17.63 3.62 29.11
CA TRP A 94 19.05 3.58 28.75
C TRP A 94 19.19 2.86 27.38
N LYS A 95 18.65 3.48 26.33
CA LYS A 95 18.61 2.95 24.95
C LYS A 95 20.01 3.01 24.34
N ASN A 96 20.70 1.88 24.26
CA ASN A 96 22.14 1.88 23.90
C ASN A 96 22.43 1.45 22.45
N VAL A 97 21.47 0.84 21.73
CA VAL A 97 21.66 0.47 20.31
C VAL A 97 20.34 0.51 19.51
N PRO A 98 20.37 0.92 18.22
CA PRO A 98 19.23 0.75 17.31
C PRO A 98 18.86 -0.73 17.16
N ARG A 99 17.55 -1.02 17.11
CA ARG A 99 17.03 -2.39 16.95
C ARG A 99 17.28 -2.94 15.54
N PHE A 100 17.20 -2.07 14.55
CA PHE A 100 17.37 -2.37 13.12
C PHE A 100 18.66 -1.74 12.60
N TYR A 101 19.28 -2.37 11.61
CA TYR A 101 20.47 -1.88 10.94
C TYR A 101 20.47 -2.34 9.47
N PRO A 102 21.04 -1.56 8.54
CA PRO A 102 21.02 -1.91 7.13
C PRO A 102 21.86 -3.16 6.85
N SER A 103 21.42 -3.98 5.89
CA SER A 103 22.24 -5.06 5.34
C SER A 103 23.32 -4.51 4.39
N SER A 104 24.28 -5.36 4.01
CA SER A 104 25.13 -5.03 2.86
C SER A 104 24.32 -5.09 1.56
N GLU A 105 24.86 -4.48 0.51
CA GLU A 105 24.27 -4.52 -0.84
C GLU A 105 24.17 -5.96 -1.36
N GLN A 106 25.22 -6.79 -1.18
CA GLN A 106 25.19 -8.20 -1.59
C GLN A 106 24.17 -9.02 -0.81
N GLU A 107 23.96 -8.71 0.48
CA GLU A 107 22.95 -9.39 1.27
C GLU A 107 21.54 -9.03 0.79
N MET A 108 21.29 -7.76 0.49
CA MET A 108 20.00 -7.31 -0.05
C MET A 108 19.73 -7.90 -1.44
N GLU A 109 20.72 -7.93 -2.33
CA GLU A 109 20.66 -8.59 -3.63
C GLU A 109 20.26 -10.06 -3.49
N LYS A 110 20.93 -10.81 -2.62
CA LYS A 110 20.59 -12.21 -2.33
C LYS A 110 19.17 -12.37 -1.78
N LYS A 111 18.69 -11.44 -0.95
CA LYS A 111 17.31 -11.45 -0.44
C LYS A 111 16.30 -11.29 -1.58
N TYR A 112 16.57 -10.43 -2.56
CA TYR A 112 15.75 -10.31 -3.78
C TYR A 112 15.81 -11.56 -4.67
N GLU A 113 16.97 -12.19 -4.81
CA GLU A 113 17.10 -13.46 -5.54
C GLU A 113 16.22 -14.56 -4.90
N ILE A 114 16.26 -14.70 -3.57
CA ILE A 114 15.41 -15.63 -2.82
C ILE A 114 13.94 -15.31 -3.07
N ALA A 115 13.54 -14.04 -3.00
CA ALA A 115 12.16 -13.62 -3.26
C ALA A 115 11.69 -14.01 -4.66
N LYS A 116 12.49 -13.78 -5.71
CA LYS A 116 12.19 -14.18 -7.09
C LYS A 116 12.05 -15.70 -7.25
N GLN A 117 12.77 -16.48 -6.44
CA GLN A 117 12.77 -17.94 -6.48
C GLN A 117 11.64 -18.59 -5.67
N VAL A 118 10.87 -17.82 -4.87
CA VAL A 118 9.68 -18.35 -4.19
C VAL A 118 8.75 -19.00 -5.23
N PRO A 119 8.44 -20.31 -5.14
CA PRO A 119 7.75 -21.02 -6.22
C PRO A 119 6.41 -20.41 -6.64
N GLY A 120 5.62 -19.94 -5.67
CA GLY A 120 4.36 -19.26 -5.92
C GLY A 120 4.54 -17.94 -6.67
N TYR A 121 5.44 -17.06 -6.19
CA TYR A 121 5.72 -15.79 -6.84
C TYR A 121 6.32 -15.97 -8.25
N SER A 122 7.22 -16.94 -8.43
CA SER A 122 7.78 -17.30 -9.74
C SER A 122 6.70 -17.73 -10.75
N ARG A 123 5.67 -18.46 -10.30
CA ARG A 123 4.50 -18.79 -11.15
C ARG A 123 3.65 -17.56 -11.45
N LEU A 124 3.40 -16.69 -10.47
CA LEU A 124 2.63 -15.46 -10.67
C LEU A 124 3.27 -14.55 -11.73
N ARG A 125 4.60 -14.36 -11.67
CA ARG A 125 5.38 -13.58 -12.65
C ARG A 125 5.22 -14.03 -14.10
N LYS A 126 4.84 -15.29 -14.34
CA LYS A 126 4.60 -15.83 -15.68
C LYS A 126 3.17 -15.59 -16.19
N LYS A 127 2.25 -15.21 -15.30
CA LYS A 127 0.81 -15.06 -15.58
C LYS A 127 0.33 -13.61 -15.54
N ALA A 128 0.90 -12.81 -14.65
CA ALA A 128 0.52 -11.43 -14.42
C ALA A 128 1.71 -10.50 -14.71
N GLN A 129 1.41 -9.30 -15.20
CA GLN A 129 2.39 -8.23 -15.18
C GLN A 129 2.67 -7.83 -13.72
N ILE A 130 3.95 -7.66 -13.37
CA ILE A 130 4.36 -7.20 -12.05
C ILE A 130 4.82 -5.76 -12.15
N ILE A 131 4.27 -4.90 -11.31
CA ILE A 131 4.76 -3.53 -11.08
C ILE A 131 4.80 -3.28 -9.58
N GLY A 132 5.43 -2.19 -9.16
CA GLY A 132 5.32 -1.77 -7.77
C GLY A 132 6.38 -0.79 -7.30
N THR A 133 6.28 -0.48 -6.01
CA THR A 133 7.16 0.40 -5.26
C THR A 133 7.79 -0.35 -4.09
N TRP A 134 8.67 0.31 -3.34
CA TRP A 134 9.25 -0.23 -2.11
C TRP A 134 8.53 0.27 -0.87
N ASP A 135 8.90 -0.29 0.28
CA ASP A 135 8.72 0.34 1.59
C ASP A 135 10.04 0.37 2.38
N ASP A 136 10.02 0.65 3.68
CA ASP A 136 11.23 0.87 4.48
C ASP A 136 12.18 -0.33 4.52
N HIS A 137 11.67 -1.57 4.55
CA HIS A 137 12.55 -2.74 4.63
C HIS A 137 13.33 -3.00 3.33
N ASP A 138 12.73 -2.79 2.15
CA ASP A 138 13.44 -2.86 0.85
C ASP A 138 14.19 -1.58 0.51
N TYR A 139 13.76 -0.45 1.07
CA TYR A 139 14.50 0.80 1.03
C TYR A 139 15.81 0.69 1.84
N GLY A 140 15.85 -0.21 2.82
CA GLY A 140 17.07 -0.72 3.44
C GLY A 140 17.23 -0.46 4.93
N LEU A 141 16.28 0.23 5.57
CA LEU A 141 16.28 0.46 7.01
C LEU A 141 14.88 0.85 7.50
N ASN A 142 14.41 0.18 8.55
CA ASN A 142 13.11 0.44 9.18
C ASN A 142 12.86 1.93 9.47
N ASP A 143 11.68 2.43 9.08
CA ASP A 143 11.23 3.83 9.12
C ASP A 143 12.18 4.86 8.49
N ALA A 144 13.14 4.48 7.64
CA ALA A 144 14.11 5.42 7.09
C ALA A 144 13.54 6.25 5.92
N GLY A 145 14.02 7.48 5.80
CA GLY A 145 13.62 8.46 4.79
C GLY A 145 14.81 8.96 3.99
N LYS A 146 14.79 10.24 3.62
CA LYS A 146 15.82 10.84 2.75
C LYS A 146 17.23 10.82 3.35
N GLU A 147 17.35 10.70 4.67
CA GLU A 147 18.62 10.62 5.41
C GLU A 147 19.37 9.31 5.20
N PHE A 148 18.71 8.27 4.69
CA PHE A 148 19.36 6.98 4.45
C PHE A 148 20.36 7.06 3.29
N SER A 149 21.64 6.76 3.56
CA SER A 149 22.71 6.84 2.57
C SER A 149 22.69 5.71 1.54
N GLY A 150 22.10 4.54 1.87
CA GLY A 150 22.04 3.36 1.00
C GLY A 150 20.93 3.39 -0.06
N LYS A 151 20.17 4.49 -0.18
CA LYS A 151 18.98 4.56 -1.03
C LYS A 151 19.24 4.40 -2.53
N ILE A 152 20.42 4.82 -3.01
CA ILE A 152 20.80 4.68 -4.44
C ILE A 152 21.01 3.20 -4.80
N SER A 153 21.79 2.47 -3.99
CA SER A 153 21.98 1.03 -4.19
C SER A 153 20.66 0.27 -4.05
N SER A 154 19.85 0.63 -3.05
CA SER A 154 18.54 0.00 -2.84
C SER A 154 17.59 0.24 -4.02
N GLN A 155 17.66 1.42 -4.66
CA GLN A 155 16.86 1.75 -5.85
C GLN A 155 17.21 0.85 -7.01
N ARG A 156 18.51 0.70 -7.27
CA ARG A 156 19.01 -0.20 -8.31
C ARG A 156 18.51 -1.62 -8.08
N LEU A 157 18.69 -2.14 -6.87
CA LEU A 157 18.29 -3.52 -6.52
C LEU A 157 16.77 -3.75 -6.63
N LEU A 158 15.93 -2.79 -6.23
CA LEU A 158 14.47 -2.89 -6.42
C LEU A 158 14.12 -2.92 -7.91
N LEU A 159 14.70 -2.03 -8.72
CA LEU A 159 14.40 -1.97 -10.15
C LEU A 159 14.87 -3.23 -10.87
N ASP A 160 16.01 -3.79 -10.49
CA ASP A 160 16.48 -5.09 -10.97
C ASP A 160 15.54 -6.22 -10.50
N PHE A 161 15.00 -6.14 -9.28
CA PHE A 161 13.99 -7.08 -8.80
C PHE A 161 12.68 -7.03 -9.58
N LEU A 162 12.25 -5.84 -10.01
CA LEU A 162 11.04 -5.64 -10.81
C LEU A 162 11.25 -5.92 -12.31
N ASP A 163 12.47 -6.30 -12.72
CA ASP A 163 12.87 -6.46 -14.12
C ASP A 163 12.60 -5.17 -14.93
N GLU A 164 12.81 -4.00 -14.31
CA GLU A 164 12.61 -2.71 -14.95
C GLU A 164 13.62 -2.51 -16.09
N ASP A 165 13.16 -2.02 -17.24
CA ASP A 165 14.00 -1.79 -18.42
C ASP A 165 15.20 -0.87 -18.12
N GLU A 166 16.33 -1.14 -18.77
CA GLU A 166 17.59 -0.41 -18.57
C GLU A 166 17.50 1.08 -18.97
N ASP A 167 16.66 1.42 -19.95
CA ASP A 167 16.47 2.79 -20.41
C ASP A 167 15.41 3.56 -19.63
N SER A 168 14.68 2.89 -18.72
CA SER A 168 13.59 3.45 -17.92
C SER A 168 13.99 4.75 -17.21
N PRO A 169 13.12 5.78 -17.20
CA PRO A 169 13.34 6.99 -16.42
C PRO A 169 13.56 6.71 -14.92
N ARG A 170 12.99 5.62 -14.39
CA ARG A 170 13.14 5.21 -12.99
C ARG A 170 14.59 4.94 -12.61
N ARG A 171 15.45 4.54 -13.56
CA ARG A 171 16.88 4.32 -13.33
C ARG A 171 17.71 5.61 -13.32
N LYS A 172 17.11 6.75 -13.71
CA LYS A 172 17.79 8.05 -13.86
C LYS A 172 17.23 9.13 -12.93
N GLN A 173 16.04 8.92 -12.37
CA GLN A 173 15.40 9.84 -11.44
C GLN A 173 15.72 9.47 -9.97
N ALA A 174 15.45 10.41 -9.07
CA ALA A 174 15.55 10.21 -7.62
C ALA A 174 14.25 9.62 -7.07
N GLY A 175 14.23 8.32 -6.77
CA GLY A 175 13.07 7.57 -6.30
C GLY A 175 12.42 6.67 -7.37
N VAL A 176 11.59 5.73 -6.94
CA VAL A 176 11.08 4.63 -7.78
C VAL A 176 9.67 4.86 -8.31
N TYR A 177 9.12 6.06 -8.17
CA TYR A 177 7.77 6.39 -8.63
C TYR A 177 7.60 6.28 -10.15
N ALA A 178 6.43 5.85 -10.59
CA ALA A 178 6.12 5.60 -12.00
C ALA A 178 4.62 5.62 -12.26
N SER A 179 4.22 5.69 -13.52
CA SER A 179 2.81 5.55 -13.91
C SER A 179 2.66 4.62 -15.11
N TYR A 180 1.52 3.92 -15.15
CA TYR A 180 1.16 2.97 -16.20
C TYR A 180 -0.27 3.24 -16.65
N LEU A 181 -0.54 3.07 -17.94
CA LEU A 181 -1.88 3.17 -18.52
C LEU A 181 -2.24 1.85 -19.18
N PHE A 182 -3.31 1.22 -18.69
CA PHE A 182 -3.79 -0.07 -19.17
C PHE A 182 -5.15 0.07 -19.85
N GLY A 183 -5.43 -0.82 -20.80
CA GLY A 183 -6.72 -0.92 -21.46
C GLY A 183 -6.97 0.14 -22.55
N PRO A 184 -7.97 -0.11 -23.40
CA PRO A 184 -8.38 0.82 -24.45
C PRO A 184 -9.27 1.93 -23.88
N LYS A 185 -9.41 3.03 -24.61
CA LYS A 185 -10.34 4.13 -24.26
C LYS A 185 -11.74 3.59 -23.93
N GLY A 186 -12.37 4.07 -22.84
CA GLY A 186 -13.64 3.54 -22.33
C GLY A 186 -13.47 2.43 -21.28
N LYS A 187 -12.27 1.84 -21.15
CA LYS A 187 -11.90 0.83 -20.16
C LYS A 187 -10.46 1.04 -19.67
N GLN A 188 -10.02 2.29 -19.51
CA GLN A 188 -8.66 2.61 -19.13
C GLN A 188 -8.48 2.65 -17.61
N ILE A 189 -7.36 2.10 -17.17
CA ILE A 189 -6.91 2.18 -15.79
C ILE A 189 -5.55 2.86 -15.79
N LYS A 190 -5.46 3.98 -15.11
CA LYS A 190 -4.18 4.61 -14.78
C LYS A 190 -3.71 4.12 -13.43
N VAL A 191 -2.52 3.54 -13.35
CA VAL A 191 -1.87 3.21 -12.08
C VAL A 191 -0.74 4.20 -11.85
N ILE A 192 -0.71 4.85 -10.69
CA ILE A 192 0.32 5.78 -10.25
C ILE A 192 0.98 5.17 -9.03
N LEU A 193 2.25 4.81 -9.14
CA LEU A 193 3.07 4.32 -8.05
C LEU A 193 3.78 5.48 -7.38
N LEU A 194 3.49 5.71 -6.11
CA LEU A 194 4.19 6.67 -5.28
C LEU A 194 5.43 6.04 -4.65
N ASP A 195 6.34 6.90 -4.25
CA ASP A 195 7.54 6.59 -3.47
C ASP A 195 7.47 7.48 -2.24
N THR A 196 7.26 6.86 -1.09
CA THR A 196 7.08 7.58 0.19
C THR A 196 8.32 7.46 1.06
N ARG A 197 9.49 7.16 0.48
CA ARG A 197 10.76 6.96 1.19
C ARG A 197 11.86 7.90 0.73
N TYR A 198 12.14 7.97 -0.58
CA TYR A 198 13.37 8.57 -1.11
C TYR A 198 13.60 10.03 -0.69
N HIS A 199 12.52 10.82 -0.67
CA HIS A 199 12.51 12.25 -0.35
C HIS A 199 11.86 12.56 1.00
N ARG A 200 11.37 11.53 1.72
CA ARG A 200 10.57 11.72 2.92
C ARG A 200 11.41 12.32 4.05
N ASP A 201 10.89 13.38 4.65
CA ASP A 201 11.39 14.00 5.87
C ASP A 201 11.12 13.15 7.12
N PRO A 202 11.82 13.39 8.24
CA PRO A 202 11.60 12.62 9.47
C PRO A 202 10.14 12.57 9.92
N MET A 203 9.69 11.42 10.43
CA MET A 203 8.32 11.21 10.92
C MET A 203 7.90 12.24 11.96
N GLY A 204 6.70 12.80 11.79
CA GLY A 204 6.14 13.78 12.73
C GLY A 204 6.72 15.19 12.59
N SER A 205 7.54 15.44 11.57
CA SER A 205 7.88 16.79 11.11
C SER A 205 6.78 17.37 10.22
N ASP A 206 6.83 18.68 9.99
CA ASP A 206 6.01 19.36 8.97
C ASP A 206 6.64 19.28 7.56
N GLY A 207 7.56 18.34 7.35
CA GLY A 207 8.30 18.16 6.10
C GLY A 207 7.52 17.44 5.01
N SER A 208 8.22 17.07 3.93
CA SER A 208 7.62 16.43 2.75
C SER A 208 7.66 14.91 2.82
N ILE A 209 6.68 14.25 2.18
CA ILE A 209 6.74 12.81 1.88
C ILE A 209 7.38 12.58 0.51
N LEU A 210 6.86 13.25 -0.51
CA LEU A 210 7.23 12.99 -1.91
C LEU A 210 8.43 13.83 -2.40
N GLY A 211 8.70 14.96 -1.76
CA GLY A 211 9.64 15.96 -2.26
C GLY A 211 9.12 16.68 -3.51
N ASP A 212 9.75 17.82 -3.83
CA ASP A 212 9.23 18.71 -4.88
C ASP A 212 9.20 18.07 -6.27
N SER A 213 10.24 17.29 -6.62
CA SER A 213 10.34 16.65 -7.94
C SER A 213 9.18 15.70 -8.22
N GLN A 214 8.84 14.85 -7.25
CA GLN A 214 7.74 13.90 -7.39
C GLN A 214 6.38 14.59 -7.27
N TRP A 215 6.25 15.66 -6.47
CA TRP A 215 5.01 16.45 -6.43
C TRP A 215 4.70 17.09 -7.78
N VAL A 216 5.69 17.70 -8.43
CA VAL A 216 5.55 18.28 -9.78
C VAL A 216 5.19 17.20 -10.80
N TRP A 217 5.86 16.04 -10.72
CA TRP A 217 5.55 14.89 -11.55
C TRP A 217 4.10 14.40 -11.34
N LEU A 218 3.67 14.23 -10.09
CA LEU A 218 2.32 13.74 -9.75
C LEU A 218 1.24 14.71 -10.25
N GLU A 219 1.46 16.02 -10.12
CA GLU A 219 0.55 17.02 -10.67
C GLU A 219 0.41 16.89 -12.19
N LYS A 220 1.52 16.69 -12.91
CA LYS A 220 1.48 16.44 -14.36
C LYS A 220 0.73 15.15 -14.69
N GLU A 221 0.95 14.07 -13.94
CA GLU A 221 0.24 12.81 -14.13
C GLU A 221 -1.26 12.96 -13.91
N LEU A 222 -1.68 13.74 -12.91
CA LEU A 222 -3.10 13.96 -12.61
C LEU A 222 -3.76 14.93 -13.61
N LYS A 223 -3.03 15.90 -14.18
CA LYS A 223 -3.51 16.78 -15.26
C LYS A 223 -3.51 16.13 -16.66
N GLY A 224 -2.74 15.06 -16.85
CA GLY A 224 -2.67 14.33 -18.13
C GLY A 224 -4.00 13.69 -18.55
N PRO A 225 -4.05 12.97 -19.68
CA PRO A 225 -5.26 12.37 -20.22
C PRO A 225 -6.08 11.60 -19.17
N GLY A 226 -7.41 11.73 -19.28
CA GLY A 226 -8.38 11.05 -18.42
C GLY A 226 -8.25 9.52 -18.49
N SER A 227 -8.70 8.85 -17.43
CA SER A 227 -8.92 7.40 -17.38
C SER A 227 -10.19 7.13 -16.57
N GLU A 228 -10.84 6.01 -16.83
CA GLU A 228 -12.08 5.62 -16.16
C GLU A 228 -11.82 5.27 -14.70
N LEU A 229 -10.65 4.69 -14.41
CA LEU A 229 -10.14 4.46 -13.07
C LEU A 229 -8.71 4.99 -12.94
N THR A 230 -8.38 5.58 -11.77
CA THR A 230 -7.03 6.00 -11.39
C THR A 230 -6.68 5.38 -10.05
N ILE A 231 -5.77 4.42 -10.04
CA ILE A 231 -5.28 3.78 -8.81
C ILE A 231 -3.99 4.47 -8.40
N ILE A 232 -3.97 5.09 -7.22
CA ILE A 232 -2.76 5.65 -6.62
C ILE A 232 -2.26 4.66 -5.56
N ALA A 233 -1.14 4.01 -5.86
CA ALA A 233 -0.48 3.06 -4.97
C ALA A 233 0.53 3.78 -4.08
N SER A 234 0.39 3.61 -2.77
CA SER A 234 1.27 4.18 -1.74
C SER A 234 1.81 3.04 -0.89
N SER A 235 3.06 3.09 -0.43
CA SER A 235 3.57 2.02 0.45
C SER A 235 2.92 2.09 1.83
N ILE A 236 2.74 3.31 2.34
CA ILE A 236 2.06 3.59 3.61
C ILE A 236 0.60 4.02 3.40
N GLN A 237 -0.25 3.83 4.41
CA GLN A 237 -1.68 4.19 4.35
C GLN A 237 -1.89 5.70 4.10
N VAL A 238 -2.80 6.03 3.18
CA VAL A 238 -3.11 7.42 2.77
C VAL A 238 -4.22 8.01 3.63
N VAL A 239 -5.32 7.27 3.77
CA VAL A 239 -6.52 7.77 4.45
C VAL A 239 -6.43 7.54 5.96
N SER A 240 -6.02 6.34 6.39
CA SER A 240 -6.00 5.94 7.80
C SER A 240 -5.18 6.89 8.68
N ASN A 241 -5.70 7.14 9.88
CA ASN A 241 -5.00 7.90 10.93
C ASN A 241 -4.96 7.12 12.26
N LEU A 242 -4.87 5.79 12.16
CA LEU A 242 -4.96 4.87 13.31
C LEU A 242 -3.95 5.18 14.43
N SER A 243 -2.77 5.70 14.08
CA SER A 243 -1.75 6.19 15.01
C SER A 243 -2.29 7.20 16.04
N ALA A 244 -3.34 7.95 15.70
CA ALA A 244 -3.98 8.89 16.61
C ALA A 244 -4.70 8.20 17.79
N THR A 245 -5.20 6.98 17.61
CA THR A 245 -5.94 6.24 18.64
C THR A 245 -5.15 5.11 19.29
N THR A 246 -4.04 4.67 18.67
CA THR A 246 -3.14 3.68 19.26
C THR A 246 -2.07 4.30 20.15
N GLY A 247 -1.77 5.59 19.97
CA GLY A 247 -0.81 6.29 20.82
C GLY A 247 -1.29 6.41 22.28
N PRO A 248 -0.39 6.30 23.28
CA PRO A 248 1.07 6.21 23.17
C PRO A 248 1.61 4.78 23.08
N LEU A 249 0.78 3.76 22.86
CA LEU A 249 1.21 2.36 22.92
C LEU A 249 2.10 2.01 21.72
N PHE A 250 1.68 2.39 20.52
CA PHE A 250 2.42 2.21 19.27
C PHE A 250 1.90 3.18 18.20
N GLY A 251 2.71 3.39 17.16
CA GLY A 251 2.36 4.15 15.96
C GLY A 251 2.75 3.37 14.71
N MET A 252 2.12 3.75 13.60
CA MET A 252 2.36 3.23 12.26
C MET A 252 2.72 4.39 11.34
N GLU A 253 3.46 4.10 10.26
CA GLU A 253 3.70 5.08 9.23
C GLU A 253 2.46 5.27 8.37
N SER A 254 2.10 6.52 8.13
CA SER A 254 0.97 6.88 7.28
C SER A 254 1.06 8.33 6.86
N TRP A 255 0.34 8.69 5.82
CA TRP A 255 0.16 10.09 5.43
C TRP A 255 -0.49 10.92 6.55
N GLY A 256 -1.23 10.28 7.47
CA GLY A 256 -1.77 10.93 8.68
C GLY A 256 -0.68 11.52 9.60
N ARG A 257 0.57 11.07 9.46
CA ARG A 257 1.74 11.59 10.18
C ARG A 257 2.35 12.85 9.54
N PHE A 258 1.91 13.20 8.33
CA PHE A 258 2.24 14.43 7.59
C PHE A 258 0.97 15.12 7.10
N PRO A 259 0.18 15.73 8.01
CA PRO A 259 -1.17 16.21 7.70
C PRO A 259 -1.19 17.24 6.56
N ASN A 260 -0.15 18.06 6.42
CA ASN A 260 -0.03 19.05 5.34
C ASN A 260 0.16 18.39 3.97
N GLU A 261 1.01 17.37 3.87
CA GLU A 261 1.24 16.61 2.64
C GLU A 261 0.00 15.81 2.23
N ARG A 262 -0.70 15.20 3.20
CA ARG A 262 -1.97 14.52 2.93
C ARG A 262 -3.04 15.48 2.41
N LYS A 263 -3.16 16.65 3.04
CA LYS A 263 -4.08 17.70 2.58
C LYS A 263 -3.71 18.20 1.19
N ARG A 264 -2.43 18.32 0.87
CA ARG A 264 -1.92 18.67 -0.47
C ARG A 264 -2.32 17.63 -1.51
N LEU A 265 -2.20 16.33 -1.21
CA LEU A 265 -2.64 15.24 -2.10
C LEU A 265 -4.12 15.34 -2.44
N PHE A 266 -4.97 15.49 -1.42
CA PHE A 266 -6.42 15.58 -1.58
C PHE A 266 -6.86 16.82 -2.35
N ARG A 267 -6.23 17.97 -2.09
CA ARG A 267 -6.44 19.19 -2.88
C ARG A 267 -6.02 18.98 -4.32
N LEU A 268 -4.86 18.39 -4.58
CA LEU A 268 -4.37 18.16 -5.93
C LEU A 268 -5.35 17.30 -6.76
N ILE A 269 -5.91 16.25 -6.18
CA ILE A 269 -6.95 15.43 -6.83
C ILE A 269 -8.17 16.29 -7.19
N THR A 270 -8.61 17.14 -6.27
CA THR A 270 -9.77 18.03 -6.46
C THR A 270 -9.49 19.09 -7.52
N ASP A 271 -8.35 19.77 -7.46
CA ASP A 271 -7.95 20.87 -8.34
C ASP A 271 -7.75 20.39 -9.78
N THR A 272 -7.23 19.16 -9.95
CA THR A 272 -7.07 18.52 -11.27
C THR A 272 -8.36 17.90 -11.80
N LYS A 273 -9.41 17.85 -10.99
CA LYS A 273 -10.70 17.19 -11.31
C LYS A 273 -10.53 15.76 -11.80
N ARG A 274 -9.56 15.02 -11.24
CA ARG A 274 -9.29 13.64 -11.64
C ARG A 274 -10.39 12.74 -11.11
N ASN A 275 -11.15 12.15 -12.02
CA ASN A 275 -12.15 11.12 -11.70
C ASN A 275 -11.51 9.76 -11.41
N GLY A 276 -12.26 8.89 -10.74
CA GLY A 276 -11.96 7.48 -10.60
C GLY A 276 -10.84 7.18 -9.60
N VAL A 277 -10.49 8.09 -8.68
CA VAL A 277 -9.35 7.90 -7.80
C VAL A 277 -9.66 6.89 -6.69
N LEU A 278 -8.84 5.85 -6.60
CA LEU A 278 -8.77 4.90 -5.49
C LEU A 278 -7.33 4.82 -4.98
N PHE A 279 -7.15 4.66 -3.67
CA PHE A 279 -5.86 4.35 -3.08
C PHE A 279 -5.73 2.86 -2.76
N ILE A 280 -4.51 2.34 -2.90
CA ILE A 280 -4.11 1.05 -2.33
C ILE A 280 -2.85 1.25 -1.49
N SER A 281 -2.76 0.55 -0.35
CA SER A 281 -1.68 0.75 0.63
C SER A 281 -1.19 -0.51 1.36
N GLY A 282 -0.02 -0.40 2.01
CA GLY A 282 0.73 -1.47 2.69
C GLY A 282 1.17 -1.11 4.13
N ASP A 283 2.42 -1.47 4.50
CA ASP A 283 3.14 -1.19 5.77
C ASP A 283 2.62 -1.90 7.05
N VAL A 284 1.33 -1.79 7.32
CA VAL A 284 0.79 -1.97 8.68
C VAL A 284 0.56 -3.41 9.18
N HIS A 285 0.92 -4.43 8.41
CA HIS A 285 0.75 -5.88 8.70
C HIS A 285 -0.71 -6.32 8.97
N PHE A 286 -1.70 -5.57 8.51
CA PHE A 286 -3.10 -6.02 8.45
C PHE A 286 -3.79 -5.51 7.18
N GLY A 287 -4.95 -6.10 6.89
CA GLY A 287 -5.87 -5.62 5.86
C GLY A 287 -7.02 -4.79 6.43
N GLU A 288 -7.39 -3.70 5.76
CA GLU A 288 -8.60 -2.92 6.05
C GLU A 288 -9.05 -2.11 4.82
N ILE A 289 -10.26 -1.55 4.90
CA ILE A 289 -10.76 -0.57 3.94
C ILE A 289 -11.14 0.69 4.70
N THR A 290 -10.58 1.82 4.29
CA THR A 290 -10.94 3.13 4.81
C THR A 290 -11.53 4.01 3.71
N ARG A 291 -12.37 4.96 4.11
CA ARG A 291 -13.07 5.91 3.26
C ARG A 291 -12.96 7.29 3.89
N TYR A 292 -12.77 8.32 3.08
CA TYR A 292 -12.80 9.71 3.52
C TYR A 292 -13.67 10.54 2.58
N ASP A 293 -14.77 11.06 3.11
CA ASP A 293 -15.79 11.77 2.34
C ASP A 293 -15.50 13.27 2.19
N CYS A 294 -14.57 13.79 2.99
CA CYS A 294 -14.25 15.21 3.06
C CYS A 294 -12.88 15.57 2.45
N GLY A 295 -12.28 14.64 1.69
CA GLY A 295 -11.01 14.85 1.00
C GLY A 295 -11.16 15.47 -0.38
N SER A 296 -12.23 15.13 -1.09
CA SER A 296 -12.53 15.63 -2.44
C SER A 296 -14.04 15.80 -2.64
N GLU A 297 -14.46 16.09 -3.87
CA GLU A 297 -15.89 16.19 -4.23
C GLU A 297 -16.60 14.83 -4.27
N TYR A 298 -15.84 13.74 -4.24
CA TYR A 298 -16.32 12.37 -4.06
C TYR A 298 -15.50 11.62 -3.01
N SER A 299 -16.01 10.47 -2.58
CA SER A 299 -15.42 9.66 -1.52
C SER A 299 -14.11 9.03 -1.95
N LEU A 300 -13.05 9.28 -1.18
CA LEU A 300 -11.74 8.68 -1.39
C LEU A 300 -11.64 7.38 -0.59
N TYR A 301 -11.44 6.26 -1.28
CA TYR A 301 -11.23 4.96 -0.66
C TYR A 301 -9.75 4.62 -0.64
N ASP A 302 -9.31 3.95 0.43
CA ASP A 302 -7.97 3.39 0.59
C ASP A 302 -8.08 1.94 1.07
N ILE A 303 -7.65 1.03 0.22
CA ILE A 303 -7.68 -0.40 0.47
C ILE A 303 -6.28 -0.85 0.86
N THR A 304 -6.12 -1.15 2.14
CA THR A 304 -4.85 -1.60 2.69
C THR A 304 -4.79 -3.12 2.66
N SER A 305 -3.72 -3.65 2.08
CA SER A 305 -3.39 -5.07 2.12
C SER A 305 -1.92 -5.25 2.51
N SER A 306 -1.69 -5.26 3.82
CA SER A 306 -0.37 -5.41 4.37
C SER A 306 -0.25 -6.73 5.13
N GLY A 307 0.51 -7.67 4.58
CA GLY A 307 0.68 -8.99 5.20
C GLY A 307 0.55 -10.13 4.22
N LEU A 308 1.26 -10.07 3.11
CA LEU A 308 1.47 -11.25 2.26
C LEU A 308 2.08 -12.41 3.07
N THR A 309 2.94 -12.08 4.04
CA THR A 309 3.50 -13.04 5.00
C THR A 309 3.52 -12.50 6.43
N GLN A 310 3.93 -11.25 6.62
CA GLN A 310 4.08 -10.64 7.94
C GLN A 310 2.75 -10.03 8.35
N ALA A 311 2.07 -10.69 9.29
CA ALA A 311 0.75 -10.31 9.73
C ALA A 311 0.77 -10.02 11.24
N VAL A 312 0.05 -8.99 11.68
CA VAL A 312 0.09 -8.52 13.07
C VAL A 312 -0.41 -9.57 14.07
N GLU A 313 -1.38 -10.41 13.68
CA GLU A 313 -1.83 -11.51 14.54
C GLU A 313 -0.79 -12.64 14.66
N ALA A 314 0.08 -12.80 13.66
CA ALA A 314 1.16 -13.80 13.71
C ALA A 314 2.31 -13.37 14.63
N ALA A 315 2.37 -12.10 15.04
CA ALA A 315 3.33 -11.61 16.03
C ALA A 315 3.03 -12.07 17.47
N VAL A 316 1.85 -12.65 17.70
CA VAL A 316 1.38 -13.13 19.00
C VAL A 316 1.21 -14.65 18.96
N PRO A 317 1.60 -15.41 20.00
CA PRO A 317 1.43 -16.86 20.00
C PRO A 317 -0.05 -17.26 19.76
N PRO A 318 -0.32 -18.37 19.03
CA PRO A 318 -1.67 -18.71 18.58
C PRO A 318 -2.78 -18.69 19.65
N PRO A 319 -2.55 -19.16 20.90
CA PRO A 319 -3.57 -19.09 21.95
C PRO A 319 -3.99 -17.67 22.33
N PHE A 320 -3.18 -16.66 22.02
CA PHE A 320 -3.40 -15.26 22.36
C PHE A 320 -3.71 -14.38 21.13
N ALA A 321 -3.78 -14.93 19.92
CA ALA A 321 -4.07 -14.16 18.70
C ALA A 321 -5.41 -13.39 18.78
N PHE A 322 -6.39 -13.93 19.51
CA PHE A 322 -7.68 -13.26 19.74
C PHE A 322 -7.54 -11.90 20.45
N VAL A 323 -6.47 -11.69 21.22
CA VAL A 323 -6.20 -10.42 21.91
C VAL A 323 -6.00 -9.31 20.88
N VAL A 324 -5.29 -9.57 19.78
CA VAL A 324 -5.09 -8.57 18.71
C VAL A 324 -6.44 -8.15 18.12
N ARG A 325 -7.33 -9.11 17.85
CA ARG A 325 -8.68 -8.83 17.34
C ARG A 325 -9.52 -8.03 18.33
N PHE A 326 -9.43 -8.36 19.61
CA PHE A 326 -10.11 -7.64 20.68
C PHE A 326 -9.61 -6.20 20.80
N LEU A 327 -8.29 -5.98 20.76
CA LEU A 327 -7.71 -4.63 20.78
C LEU A 327 -8.12 -3.85 19.53
N ALA A 328 -8.09 -4.46 18.35
CA ALA A 328 -8.54 -3.83 17.10
C ALA A 328 -10.01 -3.39 17.16
N TRP A 329 -10.87 -4.14 17.87
CA TRP A 329 -12.26 -3.76 18.11
C TRP A 329 -12.41 -2.59 19.10
N LEU A 330 -11.51 -2.47 20.07
CA LEU A 330 -11.51 -1.35 21.02
C LEU A 330 -10.96 -0.05 20.44
N THR A 331 -10.13 -0.15 19.38
CA THR A 331 -9.53 1.01 18.73
C THR A 331 -10.56 1.75 17.89
N PRO A 332 -10.90 3.02 18.23
CA PRO A 332 -11.76 3.82 17.38
C PRO A 332 -11.10 4.06 16.02
N SER A 333 -11.88 3.86 14.96
CA SER A 333 -11.53 4.29 13.61
C SER A 333 -12.79 4.84 12.93
N THR A 334 -12.76 6.14 12.63
CA THR A 334 -13.89 6.88 12.08
C THR A 334 -13.97 6.75 10.56
N MET A 335 -12.83 6.51 9.91
CA MET A 335 -12.74 6.35 8.45
C MET A 335 -12.91 4.90 7.98
N ARG A 336 -12.89 3.92 8.89
CA ARG A 336 -13.04 2.51 8.49
C ARG A 336 -14.42 2.21 7.91
N VAL A 337 -14.44 1.48 6.80
CA VAL A 337 -15.68 1.02 6.18
C VAL A 337 -16.15 -0.26 6.86
N TYR A 338 -17.31 -0.19 7.50
CA TYR A 338 -17.97 -1.35 8.09
C TYR A 338 -19.02 -1.90 7.14
N GLY A 339 -19.02 -3.22 6.93
CA GLY A 339 -19.96 -3.85 6.01
C GLY A 339 -20.12 -5.35 6.27
N PRO A 340 -21.12 -5.98 5.62
CA PRO A 340 -21.43 -7.40 5.80
C PRO A 340 -20.30 -8.33 5.32
N LYS A 341 -19.40 -7.83 4.47
CA LYS A 341 -18.22 -8.56 3.99
C LYS A 341 -17.07 -8.60 5.01
N CYS A 342 -17.17 -7.90 6.13
CA CYS A 342 -16.17 -7.95 7.19
C CYS A 342 -16.23 -9.26 7.95
N ARG A 343 -15.12 -10.01 7.98
CA ARG A 343 -15.02 -11.26 8.74
C ARG A 343 -15.05 -11.04 10.25
N TYR A 344 -14.50 -9.94 10.73
CA TYR A 344 -14.45 -9.60 12.15
C TYR A 344 -15.16 -8.28 12.43
N ARG A 345 -15.63 -8.10 13.67
CA ARG A 345 -16.35 -6.90 14.13
C ARG A 345 -15.56 -5.61 13.97
N SER A 346 -14.23 -5.67 14.02
CA SER A 346 -13.35 -4.51 13.83
C SER A 346 -13.22 -4.11 12.37
N CYS A 347 -13.63 -4.94 11.40
CA CYS A 347 -13.34 -4.80 9.97
C CYS A 347 -11.84 -4.68 9.63
N THR A 348 -10.97 -5.07 10.57
CA THR A 348 -9.53 -5.24 10.37
C THR A 348 -9.22 -6.73 10.32
N TYR A 349 -8.35 -7.13 9.40
CA TYR A 349 -7.93 -8.51 9.24
C TYR A 349 -6.43 -8.63 9.45
N GLY A 350 -5.99 -9.11 10.62
CA GLY A 350 -4.57 -9.14 10.99
C GLY A 350 -3.85 -10.45 10.67
N GLN A 351 -4.42 -11.30 9.83
CA GLN A 351 -3.82 -12.55 9.33
C GLN A 351 -3.29 -12.35 7.90
N PRO A 352 -2.50 -13.29 7.35
CA PRO A 352 -1.95 -13.14 6.01
C PRO A 352 -3.05 -12.92 4.95
N ASN A 353 -2.85 -11.93 4.09
CA ASN A 353 -3.86 -11.39 3.18
C ASN A 353 -3.29 -10.75 1.92
N PHE A 354 -4.11 -10.65 0.88
CA PHE A 354 -3.83 -9.90 -0.34
C PHE A 354 -5.04 -9.06 -0.75
N GLY A 355 -4.77 -7.95 -1.43
CA GLY A 355 -5.77 -7.03 -1.95
C GLY A 355 -6.24 -7.45 -3.34
N ALA A 356 -7.52 -7.22 -3.62
CA ALA A 356 -8.14 -7.56 -4.90
C ALA A 356 -9.03 -6.42 -5.39
N ILE A 357 -8.90 -6.12 -6.69
CA ILE A 357 -9.76 -5.21 -7.44
C ILE A 357 -10.32 -5.97 -8.63
N GLU A 358 -11.64 -6.02 -8.73
CA GLU A 358 -12.38 -6.62 -9.85
C GLU A 358 -13.27 -5.56 -10.50
N ILE A 359 -13.10 -5.33 -11.79
CA ILE A 359 -13.83 -4.31 -12.53
C ILE A 359 -14.82 -4.98 -13.46
N GLN A 360 -16.10 -4.67 -13.26
CA GLN A 360 -17.19 -5.18 -14.08
C GLN A 360 -17.53 -4.16 -15.18
N TRP A 361 -16.69 -4.10 -16.21
CA TRP A 361 -16.80 -3.13 -17.30
C TRP A 361 -18.13 -3.18 -18.05
N ASP A 362 -18.72 -4.37 -18.17
CA ASP A 362 -19.94 -4.60 -18.95
C ASP A 362 -21.21 -4.60 -18.07
N ALA A 363 -21.08 -4.37 -16.77
CA ALA A 363 -22.21 -4.19 -15.87
C ALA A 363 -22.88 -2.82 -16.10
N THR A 364 -24.19 -2.76 -15.93
CA THR A 364 -24.97 -1.50 -15.97
C THR A 364 -25.76 -1.36 -14.67
N PRO A 365 -25.37 -0.44 -13.76
CA PRO A 365 -24.21 0.46 -13.82
C PRO A 365 -22.86 -0.28 -13.68
N GLN A 366 -21.78 0.35 -14.16
CA GLN A 366 -20.41 -0.18 -14.01
C GLN A 366 -19.99 -0.16 -12.54
N ILE A 367 -19.40 -1.27 -12.09
CA ILE A 367 -19.02 -1.49 -10.69
C ILE A 367 -17.54 -1.88 -10.62
N VAL A 368 -16.82 -1.29 -9.66
CA VAL A 368 -15.52 -1.78 -9.20
C VAL A 368 -15.69 -2.41 -7.82
N LYS A 369 -15.34 -3.68 -7.70
CA LYS A 369 -15.33 -4.42 -6.43
C LYS A 369 -13.93 -4.37 -5.88
N VAL A 370 -13.78 -3.83 -4.67
CA VAL A 370 -12.50 -3.75 -3.99
C VAL A 370 -12.58 -4.54 -2.69
N GLY A 371 -11.49 -5.20 -2.31
CA GLY A 371 -11.50 -6.00 -1.10
C GLY A 371 -10.14 -6.55 -0.71
N VAL A 372 -10.16 -7.22 0.44
CA VAL A 372 -9.04 -7.98 0.98
C VAL A 372 -9.48 -9.45 1.04
N ARG A 373 -8.57 -10.36 0.72
CA ARG A 373 -8.77 -11.81 0.68
C ARG A 373 -7.72 -12.51 1.54
N ASP A 374 -8.07 -13.66 2.09
CA ASP A 374 -7.15 -14.48 2.88
C ASP A 374 -6.31 -15.43 2.02
N THR A 375 -5.52 -16.28 2.67
CA THR A 375 -4.66 -17.30 2.02
C THR A 375 -5.42 -18.40 1.28
N THR A 376 -6.74 -18.47 1.39
CA THR A 376 -7.60 -19.37 0.61
C THR A 376 -8.32 -18.65 -0.54
N GLY A 377 -8.12 -17.34 -0.67
CA GLY A 377 -8.81 -16.49 -1.64
C GLY A 377 -10.20 -16.03 -1.19
N ALA A 378 -10.64 -16.41 0.02
CA ALA A 378 -11.94 -16.01 0.54
C ALA A 378 -11.93 -14.53 0.97
N PRO A 379 -13.00 -13.76 0.67
CA PRO A 379 -13.07 -12.35 1.07
C PRO A 379 -13.11 -12.22 2.60
N VAL A 380 -12.40 -11.20 3.11
CA VAL A 380 -12.36 -10.86 4.55
C VAL A 380 -12.85 -9.45 4.84
N ALA A 381 -12.79 -8.58 3.82
CA ALA A 381 -13.38 -7.26 3.77
C ALA A 381 -13.65 -6.92 2.29
N GLY A 382 -14.66 -6.11 2.00
CA GLY A 382 -14.93 -5.69 0.64
C GLY A 382 -16.04 -4.67 0.51
N VAL A 383 -15.97 -3.87 -0.55
CA VAL A 383 -16.94 -2.83 -0.92
C VAL A 383 -17.14 -2.90 -2.43
N ASP A 384 -18.39 -2.75 -2.86
CA ASP A 384 -18.72 -2.59 -4.27
C ASP A 384 -18.98 -1.10 -4.50
N ILE A 385 -18.25 -0.49 -5.43
CA ILE A 385 -18.27 0.95 -5.69
C ILE A 385 -18.76 1.17 -7.12
N LEU A 386 -19.73 2.08 -7.30
CA LEU A 386 -20.19 2.47 -8.62
C LEU A 386 -19.19 3.45 -9.25
N PHE A 387 -18.93 3.33 -10.54
CA PHE A 387 -18.06 4.30 -11.24
C PHE A 387 -18.62 5.73 -11.14
N SER A 388 -19.95 5.88 -11.13
CA SER A 388 -20.62 7.16 -10.94
C SER A 388 -20.35 7.80 -9.56
N ASP A 389 -20.02 7.00 -8.55
CA ASP A 389 -19.69 7.50 -7.21
C ASP A 389 -18.26 8.01 -7.12
N LEU A 390 -17.42 7.71 -8.12
CA LEU A 390 -16.03 8.16 -8.23
C LEU A 390 -15.86 9.28 -9.27
N GLN A 391 -16.92 10.03 -9.56
CA GLN A 391 -16.89 11.13 -10.53
C GLN A 391 -17.19 12.47 -9.88
N HIS A 392 -16.47 13.50 -10.33
CA HIS A 392 -16.85 14.89 -10.12
C HIS A 392 -18.22 15.13 -10.77
N ARG A 393 -19.18 15.65 -10.00
CA ARG A 393 -20.52 15.95 -10.51
C ARG A 393 -20.47 17.20 -11.39
N SER A 394 -21.15 17.17 -12.54
CA SER A 394 -21.30 18.35 -13.41
C SER A 394 -21.98 19.50 -12.68
N THR A 395 -21.47 20.73 -12.87
CA THR A 395 -22.02 21.98 -12.35
C THR A 395 -23.52 22.10 -12.64
N GLY A 396 -24.35 21.98 -11.61
CA GLY A 396 -25.82 22.06 -11.72
C GLY A 396 -26.57 21.25 -10.65
N GLN A 397 -25.95 20.19 -10.10
CA GLN A 397 -26.45 19.53 -8.89
C GLN A 397 -25.74 20.14 -7.69
N ALA A 398 -26.43 21.01 -6.96
CA ALA A 398 -25.95 21.51 -5.68
C ALA A 398 -25.57 20.33 -4.77
N PHE A 399 -24.38 20.39 -4.17
CA PHE A 399 -23.99 19.47 -3.11
C PHE A 399 -24.96 19.69 -1.95
N ASP A 400 -25.96 18.84 -1.84
CA ASP A 400 -26.83 18.81 -0.67
C ASP A 400 -26.00 18.20 0.47
N LYS A 401 -25.26 19.06 1.18
CA LYS A 401 -24.42 18.69 2.33
C LYS A 401 -25.22 17.94 3.39
N GLU A 402 -26.54 18.04 3.38
CA GLU A 402 -27.44 17.37 4.32
C GLU A 402 -27.82 15.94 3.90
N LYS A 403 -27.77 15.57 2.61
CA LYS A 403 -28.24 14.24 2.14
C LYS A 403 -27.18 13.14 2.13
N VAL A 404 -25.90 13.47 1.94
CA VAL A 404 -24.82 12.51 2.19
C VAL A 404 -24.48 12.64 3.66
N LYS A 405 -24.97 11.72 4.50
CA LYS A 405 -24.46 11.59 5.87
C LYS A 405 -22.93 11.54 5.79
N GLN A 406 -22.26 12.59 6.25
CA GLN A 406 -20.80 12.74 6.30
C GLN A 406 -20.19 11.77 7.33
N GLN A 407 -20.44 10.47 7.15
CA GLN A 407 -20.13 9.44 8.12
C GLN A 407 -18.62 9.28 8.29
N HIS A 408 -17.85 9.52 7.23
CA HIS A 408 -16.40 9.35 7.22
C HIS A 408 -15.65 10.68 7.03
N CYS A 409 -16.08 11.75 7.69
CA CYS A 409 -15.42 13.06 7.64
C CYS A 409 -14.64 13.41 8.92
N THR A 410 -14.88 12.72 10.03
CA THR A 410 -14.18 12.97 11.28
C THR A 410 -12.81 12.29 11.25
N LEU A 411 -11.74 13.05 11.48
CA LEU A 411 -10.41 12.46 11.68
C LEU A 411 -10.28 11.92 13.10
N GLU A 412 -9.55 10.83 13.30
CA GLU A 412 -9.29 10.27 14.63
C GLU A 412 -8.55 11.25 15.56
N THR A 413 -7.83 12.23 15.00
CA THR A 413 -7.19 13.32 15.76
C THR A 413 -8.18 14.25 16.44
N ASP A 414 -9.39 14.39 15.87
CA ASP A 414 -10.42 15.33 16.28
C ASP A 414 -11.38 14.71 17.30
N LEU A 415 -11.24 13.40 17.57
CA LEU A 415 -12.02 12.70 18.59
C LEU A 415 -11.74 13.28 19.99
N PRO A 416 -12.75 13.29 20.88
CA PRO A 416 -12.55 13.63 22.27
C PRO A 416 -11.40 12.82 22.87
N TRP A 417 -10.53 13.48 23.63
CA TRP A 417 -9.30 12.87 24.14
C TRP A 417 -9.54 11.54 24.88
N ILE A 418 -10.68 11.41 25.58
CA ILE A 418 -11.05 10.20 26.31
C ILE A 418 -11.37 9.01 25.38
N VAL A 419 -12.01 9.29 24.24
CA VAL A 419 -12.31 8.30 23.20
C VAL A 419 -11.02 7.92 22.49
N ARG A 420 -10.23 8.92 22.10
CA ARG A 420 -8.94 8.74 21.41
C ARG A 420 -7.95 7.92 22.25
N ARG A 421 -7.95 8.07 23.59
CA ARG A 421 -7.06 7.36 24.52
C ARG A 421 -7.66 6.10 25.13
N ARG A 422 -8.83 5.63 24.66
CA ARG A 422 -9.55 4.48 25.25
C ARG A 422 -8.69 3.22 25.34
N LEU A 423 -7.95 2.90 24.28
CA LEU A 423 -7.05 1.75 24.25
C LEU A 423 -5.94 1.88 25.31
N ALA A 424 -5.33 3.07 25.43
CA ALA A 424 -4.31 3.34 26.43
C ALA A 424 -4.84 3.17 27.85
N PHE A 425 -6.03 3.72 28.16
CA PHE A 425 -6.65 3.53 29.48
C PHE A 425 -6.92 2.07 29.80
N PHE A 426 -7.42 1.31 28.82
CA PHE A 426 -7.63 -0.12 28.98
C PHE A 426 -6.31 -0.85 29.30
N CYS A 427 -5.26 -0.62 28.50
CA CYS A 427 -3.97 -1.27 28.69
C CYS A 427 -3.31 -0.88 30.03
N PHE A 428 -3.23 0.41 30.35
CA PHE A 428 -2.62 0.87 31.62
C PHE A 428 -3.47 0.45 32.83
N GLY A 429 -4.80 0.46 32.71
CA GLY A 429 -5.70 -0.05 33.74
C GLY A 429 -5.52 -1.54 33.98
N ALA A 430 -5.39 -2.35 32.92
CA ALA A 430 -5.11 -3.78 33.03
C ALA A 430 -3.76 -4.06 33.70
N VAL A 431 -2.70 -3.32 33.32
CA VAL A 431 -1.38 -3.43 33.95
C VAL A 431 -1.44 -3.05 35.44
N ALA A 432 -2.14 -1.97 35.79
CA ALA A 432 -2.32 -1.57 37.19
C ALA A 432 -3.08 -2.62 37.99
N ALA A 433 -4.15 -3.19 37.43
CA ALA A 433 -4.92 -4.26 38.08
C ALA A 433 -4.08 -5.53 38.30
N LEU A 434 -3.27 -5.93 37.31
CA LEU A 434 -2.33 -7.05 37.44
C LEU A 434 -1.28 -6.80 38.52
N PHE A 435 -0.74 -5.58 38.58
CA PHE A 435 0.22 -5.19 39.62
C PHE A 435 -0.40 -5.25 41.02
N VAL A 436 -1.59 -4.70 41.22
CA VAL A 436 -2.33 -4.78 42.49
C VAL A 436 -2.62 -6.24 42.84
N GLY A 437 -3.07 -7.05 41.88
CA GLY A 437 -3.29 -8.49 42.07
C GLY A 437 -2.03 -9.23 42.51
N LEU A 438 -0.88 -8.93 41.91
CA LEU A 438 0.41 -9.51 42.29
C LEU A 438 0.82 -9.09 43.70
N VAL A 439 0.66 -7.81 44.06
CA VAL A 439 0.96 -7.31 45.41
C VAL A 439 0.08 -8.00 46.45
N LEU A 440 -1.23 -8.14 46.18
CA LEU A 440 -2.17 -8.86 47.05
C LEU A 440 -1.81 -10.34 47.17
N LEU A 441 -1.42 -11.00 46.07
CA LEU A 441 -0.97 -12.39 46.08
C LEU A 441 0.28 -12.57 46.93
N ILE A 442 1.30 -11.71 46.75
CA ILE A 442 2.53 -11.73 47.56
C ILE A 442 2.20 -11.50 49.03
N TYR A 443 1.35 -10.53 49.35
CA TYR A 443 0.91 -10.25 50.71
C TYR A 443 0.21 -11.47 51.35
N MET A 444 -0.67 -12.14 50.60
CA MET A 444 -1.35 -13.36 51.04
C MET A 444 -0.36 -14.51 51.27
N LEU A 445 0.57 -14.73 50.35
CA LEU A 445 1.63 -15.73 50.50
C LEU A 445 2.49 -15.46 51.74
N VAL A 446 2.91 -14.21 51.98
CA VAL A 446 3.68 -13.82 53.18
C VAL A 446 2.87 -14.05 54.46
N ARG A 447 1.58 -13.70 54.46
CA ARG A 447 0.67 -13.94 55.61
C ARG A 447 0.53 -15.45 55.91
N ILE A 448 0.34 -16.28 54.88
CA ILE A 448 0.23 -17.74 55.01
C ILE A 448 1.54 -18.32 55.53
N SER A 449 2.68 -17.95 54.95
CA SER A 449 4.01 -18.39 55.40
C SER A 449 4.27 -18.02 56.86
N LYS A 450 3.92 -16.79 57.28
CA LYS A 450 4.01 -16.38 58.70
C LYS A 450 3.13 -17.24 59.62
N LYS A 451 1.92 -17.61 59.17
CA LYS A 451 1.02 -18.48 59.94
C LYS A 451 1.56 -19.90 60.05
N LEU A 452 2.13 -20.45 58.96
CA LEU A 452 2.77 -21.77 58.96
C LEU A 452 4.01 -21.79 59.85
N VAL A 453 4.92 -20.82 59.73
CA VAL A 453 6.12 -20.72 60.59
C VAL A 453 5.76 -20.58 62.08
N ARG A 454 4.67 -19.86 62.42
CA ARG A 454 4.17 -19.81 63.81
C ARG A 454 3.64 -21.16 64.28
N LYS A 455 2.98 -21.93 63.41
CA LYS A 455 2.46 -23.26 63.75
C LYS A 455 3.60 -24.26 64.00
N PHE A 456 4.63 -24.25 63.16
CA PHE A 456 5.84 -25.08 63.32
C PHE A 456 6.75 -24.70 64.51
N LYS A 457 6.50 -23.57 65.19
CA LYS A 457 7.22 -23.18 66.42
C LYS A 457 6.49 -23.58 67.70
N ILE A 458 5.27 -24.11 67.59
CA ILE A 458 4.40 -24.47 68.73
C ILE A 458 4.28 -26.00 68.89
N ASP A 459 4.75 -26.77 67.90
CA ASP A 459 5.02 -28.21 67.98
C ASP A 459 6.53 -28.43 68.16
#